data_AF-A0A1V8RFJ3-F1
#
_entry.id   AF-A0A1V8RFJ3-F1
#
_cell.length_a   1.000
_cell.length_b   1.000
_cell.length_c   1.000
_cell.angle_alpha   90.00
_cell.angle_beta   90.00
_cell.angle_gamma   90.00
#
_symmetry.space_group_name_H-M   'P 1'
#
loop_
_entity.id
_entity.type
_entity.pdbx_description
1 polymer ?
#
loop_
_entity_poly.entity_id
_entity_poly.type
_entity_poly.pdbx_seq_one_letter_code
_entity_poly.pdbx_strand_id
1 'polypeptide(L)'
;MLTSHIIRVAVEAALAEDAPYGDITCETTIPADETGSAHLTARENGVMSGIDVFAAAFAAQNPAVTVTAAIKDGERFQRGQILATVKGPVRDLLTAERIALNFTQRMSGIATMTAAFVDAVNAIYGDDYDGPVTRPRRYERTRIVDTRKTTPGLRPFEKYAVVCGGGHNHRYGLSDAVMMKDNHLAALAARGIDLAGAIRHVREQVGHTTHIEVEVDRLDQIPAVLAGGADTIMLDNFSLDDTRRGVELIDGKAIVEASGNMSLERVPAVAATGVDVISVGALTHSVRSIDLGLDWN
;
A
#
# COMPACT_ATOMS: atom_id res chain seq x y z
N MET A 1 5.93 -0.62 -9.14
CA MET A 1 7.28 -0.10 -8.90
C MET A 1 7.21 1.41 -9.05
N LEU A 2 7.74 2.15 -8.08
CA LEU A 2 7.79 3.62 -8.13
C LEU A 2 8.99 4.01 -9.00
N THR A 3 8.76 4.70 -10.12
CA THR A 3 9.82 5.05 -11.08
C THR A 3 10.31 6.46 -10.85
N SER A 4 11.56 6.75 -11.24
CA SER A 4 12.12 8.11 -11.16
C SER A 4 11.27 9.15 -11.89
N HIS A 5 10.65 8.77 -13.02
CA HIS A 5 9.72 9.65 -13.74
C HIS A 5 8.48 10.00 -12.92
N ILE A 6 7.85 9.01 -12.28
CA ILE A 6 6.65 9.23 -11.44
C ILE A 6 7.02 10.12 -10.25
N ILE A 7 8.15 9.85 -9.60
CA ILE A 7 8.67 10.64 -8.48
C ILE A 7 8.86 12.09 -8.92
N ARG A 8 9.64 12.30 -9.98
CA ARG A 8 9.98 13.63 -10.48
C ARG A 8 8.73 14.46 -10.79
N VAL A 9 7.77 13.91 -11.54
CA VAL A 9 6.55 14.62 -11.92
C VAL A 9 5.73 15.05 -10.70
N ALA A 10 5.57 14.18 -9.71
CA ALA A 10 4.79 14.51 -8.51
C ALA A 10 5.52 15.52 -7.62
N VAL A 11 6.83 15.37 -7.46
CA VAL A 11 7.67 16.26 -6.65
C VAL A 11 7.73 17.66 -7.26
N GLU A 12 7.97 17.79 -8.56
CA GLU A 12 7.98 19.08 -9.26
C GLU A 12 6.62 19.78 -9.12
N ALA A 13 5.52 19.05 -9.26
CA ALA A 13 4.18 19.60 -9.07
C ALA A 13 3.94 20.08 -7.62
N ALA A 14 4.43 19.34 -6.62
CA ALA A 14 4.29 19.70 -5.22
C ALA A 14 5.17 20.90 -4.82
N LEU A 15 6.40 21.01 -5.35
CA LEU A 15 7.25 22.18 -5.15
C LEU A 15 6.63 23.43 -5.79
N ALA A 16 6.05 23.29 -6.98
CA ALA A 16 5.34 24.40 -7.65
C ALA A 16 4.07 24.83 -6.90
N GLU A 17 3.42 23.92 -6.17
CA GLU A 17 2.29 24.23 -5.29
C GLU A 17 2.74 25.07 -4.08
N ASP A 18 3.84 24.70 -3.42
CA ASP A 18 4.27 25.30 -2.15
C ASP A 18 5.04 26.62 -2.32
N ALA A 19 5.81 26.76 -3.41
CA ALA A 19 6.62 27.95 -3.70
C ALA A 19 6.45 28.46 -5.15
N PRO A 20 5.22 28.80 -5.60
CA PRO A 20 4.95 29.19 -7.00
C PRO A 20 5.70 30.44 -7.47
N TYR A 21 6.12 31.30 -6.54
CA TYR A 21 6.84 32.54 -6.80
C TYR A 21 8.16 32.65 -6.00
N GLY A 22 8.64 31.53 -5.47
CA GLY A 22 9.76 31.49 -4.51
C GLY A 22 9.32 31.55 -3.04
N ASP A 23 10.29 31.46 -2.14
CA ASP A 23 10.12 31.45 -0.70
C ASP A 23 10.53 32.81 -0.10
N ILE A 24 9.52 33.67 0.11
CA ILE A 24 9.73 35.04 0.62
C ILE A 24 10.43 35.04 1.97
N THR A 25 10.17 34.04 2.82
CA THR A 25 10.79 33.97 4.15
C THR A 25 12.28 33.72 3.99
N CYS A 26 12.67 32.70 3.23
CA CYS A 26 14.08 32.39 2.98
C CYS A 26 14.80 33.53 2.24
N GLU A 27 14.17 34.12 1.23
CA GLU A 27 14.77 35.19 0.43
C GLU A 27 15.07 36.46 1.25
N THR A 28 14.25 36.75 2.25
CA THR A 28 14.38 37.95 3.08
C THR A 28 15.17 37.74 4.37
N THR A 29 15.30 36.51 4.86
CA THR A 29 15.92 36.22 6.17
C THR A 29 17.27 35.52 6.08
N ILE A 30 17.55 34.78 5.00
CA ILE A 30 18.77 33.95 4.88
C ILE A 30 19.70 34.55 3.81
N PRO A 31 21.01 34.73 4.05
CA PRO A 31 21.96 35.15 3.01
C PRO A 31 22.01 34.19 1.81
N ALA A 32 22.33 34.70 0.62
CA ALA A 32 22.30 33.89 -0.61
C ALA A 32 23.48 32.91 -0.72
N ASP A 33 24.57 33.17 -0.02
CA ASP A 33 25.80 32.37 0.03
C ASP A 33 25.86 31.43 1.25
N GLU A 34 24.85 31.46 2.11
CA GLU A 34 24.79 30.62 3.30
C GLU A 34 24.61 29.14 2.90
N THR A 35 25.50 28.28 3.41
CA THR A 35 25.44 26.82 3.21
C THR A 35 25.25 26.12 4.55
N GLY A 36 24.43 25.06 4.57
CA GLY A 36 24.11 24.35 5.80
C GLY A 36 23.99 22.85 5.62
N SER A 37 23.72 22.18 6.74
CA SER A 37 23.47 20.76 6.83
C SER A 37 22.32 20.50 7.80
N ALA A 38 21.46 19.55 7.46
CA ALA A 38 20.39 19.09 8.34
C ALA A 38 20.25 17.56 8.29
N HIS A 39 19.62 17.01 9.32
CA HIS A 39 19.37 15.58 9.47
C HIS A 39 17.88 15.29 9.42
N LEU A 40 17.48 14.32 8.57
CA LEU A 40 16.17 13.72 8.66
C LEU A 40 16.17 12.81 9.89
N THR A 41 15.44 13.19 10.93
CA THR A 41 15.41 12.49 12.23
C THR A 41 14.04 11.91 12.51
N ALA A 42 14.01 10.65 12.93
CA ALA A 42 12.78 9.99 13.37
C ALA A 42 12.29 10.55 14.71
N ARG A 43 11.02 10.96 14.81
CA ARG A 43 10.41 11.38 16.10
C ARG A 43 9.65 10.27 16.81
N GLU A 44 9.39 9.19 16.11
CA GLU A 44 8.77 7.96 16.61
C GLU A 44 9.34 6.72 15.89
N ASN A 45 8.94 5.51 16.31
CA ASN A 45 9.39 4.27 15.67
C ASN A 45 8.58 4.00 14.39
N GLY A 46 9.20 3.41 13.37
CA GLY A 46 8.51 3.13 12.13
C GLY A 46 9.27 2.27 11.13
N VAL A 47 8.78 2.27 9.89
CA VAL A 47 9.39 1.65 8.72
C VAL A 47 9.61 2.72 7.66
N MET A 48 10.83 2.78 7.12
CA MET A 48 11.19 3.76 6.11
C MET A 48 10.47 3.48 4.78
N SER A 49 9.91 4.52 4.19
CA SER A 49 9.50 4.51 2.78
C SER A 49 9.58 5.90 2.17
N GLY A 50 10.15 5.98 0.96
CA GLY A 50 10.26 7.21 0.20
C GLY A 50 11.61 7.92 0.36
N ILE A 51 12.70 7.23 0.72
CA ILE A 51 14.03 7.87 0.82
C ILE A 51 14.47 8.51 -0.52
N ASP A 52 14.13 7.86 -1.64
CA ASP A 52 14.41 8.40 -2.97
C ASP A 52 13.49 9.58 -3.33
N VAL A 53 12.27 9.60 -2.78
CA VAL A 53 11.32 10.72 -2.95
C VAL A 53 11.79 11.93 -2.15
N PHE A 54 12.28 11.70 -0.93
CA PHE A 54 12.94 12.70 -0.10
C PHE A 54 14.12 13.33 -0.84
N ALA A 55 15.03 12.50 -1.37
CA ALA A 55 16.18 12.98 -2.14
C ALA A 55 15.77 13.73 -3.41
N ALA A 56 14.74 13.25 -4.12
CA ALA A 56 14.25 13.90 -5.33
C ALA A 56 13.69 15.30 -5.08
N ALA A 57 13.06 15.57 -3.93
CA ALA A 57 12.58 16.91 -3.57
C ALA A 57 13.72 17.93 -3.50
N PHE A 58 14.81 17.60 -2.83
CA PHE A 58 15.98 18.49 -2.78
C PHE A 58 16.68 18.63 -4.13
N ALA A 59 16.83 17.53 -4.87
CA ALA A 59 17.47 17.56 -6.18
C ALA A 59 16.66 18.38 -7.21
N ALA A 60 15.33 18.35 -7.13
CA ALA A 60 14.44 19.14 -7.99
C ALA A 60 14.49 20.64 -7.65
N GLN A 61 14.65 20.98 -6.36
CA GLN A 61 14.84 22.37 -5.92
C GLN A 61 16.20 22.91 -6.38
N ASN A 62 17.29 22.19 -6.09
CA ASN A 62 18.63 22.58 -6.50
C ASN A 62 19.54 21.35 -6.67
N PRO A 63 20.05 21.07 -7.89
CA PRO A 63 20.93 19.93 -8.16
C PRO A 63 22.26 19.93 -7.38
N ALA A 64 22.66 21.07 -6.79
CA ALA A 64 23.84 21.17 -5.94
C ALA A 64 23.59 20.64 -4.51
N VAL A 65 22.34 20.42 -4.12
CA VAL A 65 22.00 19.82 -2.83
C VAL A 65 22.32 18.33 -2.86
N THR A 66 23.00 17.86 -1.82
CA THR A 66 23.39 16.46 -1.65
C THR A 66 22.59 15.82 -0.52
N VAL A 67 22.02 14.65 -0.79
CA VAL A 67 21.33 13.82 0.20
C VAL A 67 22.07 12.51 0.37
N THR A 68 22.50 12.22 1.59
CA THR A 68 23.15 10.97 1.97
C THR A 68 22.20 10.17 2.87
N ALA A 69 21.61 9.12 2.32
CA ALA A 69 20.74 8.21 3.07
C ALA A 69 21.55 7.37 4.08
N ALA A 70 21.02 7.22 5.29
CA ALA A 70 21.52 6.34 6.34
C ALA A 70 20.60 5.12 6.59
N ILE A 71 19.49 5.03 5.86
CA ILE A 71 18.50 3.96 5.92
C ILE A 71 18.00 3.62 4.50
N LYS A 72 17.51 2.41 4.29
CA LYS A 72 16.84 2.00 3.04
C LYS A 72 15.34 1.86 3.24
N ASP A 73 14.59 2.06 2.17
CA ASP A 73 13.16 1.78 2.17
C ASP A 73 12.87 0.31 2.54
N GLY A 74 11.94 0.12 3.47
CA GLY A 74 11.59 -1.16 4.08
C GLY A 74 12.35 -1.50 5.37
N GLU A 75 13.39 -0.76 5.73
CA GLU A 75 14.07 -0.94 7.01
C GLU A 75 13.28 -0.29 8.16
N ARG A 76 13.30 -0.93 9.34
CA ARG A 76 12.73 -0.38 10.57
C ARG A 76 13.66 0.67 11.16
N PHE A 77 13.09 1.72 11.73
CA PHE A 77 13.83 2.74 12.47
C PHE A 77 13.24 3.00 13.85
N GLN A 78 14.07 3.58 14.71
CA GLN A 78 13.70 3.96 16.08
C GLN A 78 13.67 5.48 16.24
N ARG A 79 12.87 5.96 17.20
CA ARG A 79 12.87 7.36 17.62
C ARG A 79 14.29 7.86 17.91
N GLY A 80 14.64 9.02 17.37
CA GLY A 80 15.94 9.66 17.51
C GLY A 80 16.98 9.21 16.48
N GLN A 81 16.67 8.22 15.64
CA GLN A 81 17.57 7.77 14.58
C GLN A 81 17.67 8.81 13.46
N ILE A 82 18.89 9.07 13.01
CA ILE A 82 19.17 9.84 11.79
C ILE A 82 18.96 8.91 10.59
N LEU A 83 18.04 9.29 9.71
CA LEU A 83 17.63 8.54 8.52
C LEU A 83 18.35 9.05 7.27
N ALA A 84 18.66 10.35 7.21
CA ALA A 84 19.41 10.94 6.11
C ALA A 84 20.12 12.21 6.56
N THR A 85 21.16 12.61 5.81
CA THR A 85 21.79 13.93 5.94
C THR A 85 21.63 14.68 4.64
N VAL A 86 21.25 15.96 4.71
CA VAL A 86 21.09 16.85 3.57
C VAL A 86 22.07 18.01 3.71
N LYS A 87 22.79 18.37 2.63
CA LYS A 87 23.75 19.49 2.62
C LYS A 87 23.63 20.32 1.34
N GLY A 88 23.69 21.64 1.46
CA GLY A 88 23.61 22.56 0.33
C GLY A 88 23.31 24.01 0.76
N PRO A 89 22.93 24.89 -0.18
CA PRO A 89 22.52 26.26 0.14
C PRO A 89 21.29 26.28 1.05
N VAL A 90 21.34 27.04 2.14
CA VAL A 90 20.32 27.01 3.21
C VAL A 90 18.93 27.37 2.69
N ARG A 91 18.84 28.36 1.78
CA ARG A 91 17.56 28.74 1.15
C ARG A 91 16.89 27.55 0.47
N ASP A 92 17.64 26.79 -0.34
CA ASP A 92 17.12 25.62 -1.07
C ASP A 92 16.74 24.48 -0.14
N LEU A 93 17.51 24.26 0.93
CA LEU A 93 17.18 23.24 1.93
C LEU A 93 15.83 23.54 2.61
N LEU A 94 15.64 24.79 3.05
CA LEU A 94 14.41 25.21 3.73
C LEU A 94 13.20 25.20 2.79
N THR A 95 13.35 25.66 1.54
CA THR A 95 12.25 25.68 0.57
C THR A 95 11.78 24.26 0.21
N ALA A 96 12.68 23.29 0.07
CA ALA A 96 12.31 21.91 -0.25
C ALA A 96 11.82 21.09 0.95
N GLU A 97 12.10 21.54 2.18
CA GLU A 97 11.90 20.77 3.42
C GLU A 97 10.48 20.23 3.54
N ARG A 98 9.47 21.09 3.40
CA ARG A 98 8.08 20.71 3.66
C ARG A 98 7.58 19.65 2.70
N ILE A 99 7.91 19.77 1.41
CA ILE A 99 7.54 18.79 0.39
C ILE A 99 8.27 17.46 0.63
N ALA A 100 9.58 17.49 0.90
CA ALA A 100 10.36 16.30 1.20
C ALA A 100 9.79 15.54 2.41
N LEU A 101 9.47 16.25 3.49
CA LEU A 101 8.87 15.68 4.69
C LEU A 101 7.47 15.15 4.44
N ASN A 102 6.58 15.90 3.79
CA ASN A 102 5.18 15.49 3.58
C ASN A 102 5.07 14.15 2.84
N PHE A 103 5.84 13.96 1.76
CA PHE A 103 5.89 12.68 1.05
C PHE A 103 6.41 11.55 1.94
N THR A 104 7.59 11.76 2.54
CA THR A 104 8.31 10.72 3.28
C THR A 104 7.55 10.30 4.55
N GLN A 105 6.96 11.26 5.26
CA GLN A 105 6.14 11.03 6.44
C GLN A 105 4.87 10.24 6.09
N ARG A 106 4.19 10.60 4.99
CA ARG A 106 3.00 9.89 4.51
C ARG A 106 3.33 8.45 4.13
N MET A 107 4.36 8.27 3.30
CA MET A 107 4.80 6.96 2.82
C MET A 107 5.27 6.08 3.98
N SER A 108 6.12 6.60 4.86
CA SER A 108 6.60 5.85 6.02
C SER A 108 5.47 5.53 7.01
N GLY A 109 4.42 6.38 7.11
CA GLY A 109 3.20 6.06 7.85
C GLY A 109 2.47 4.83 7.30
N ILE A 110 2.29 4.75 5.98
CA ILE A 110 1.69 3.59 5.30
C ILE A 110 2.53 2.33 5.50
N ALA A 111 3.85 2.42 5.33
CA ALA A 111 4.76 1.29 5.51
C ALA A 111 4.73 0.79 6.96
N THR A 112 4.72 1.70 7.93
CA THR A 112 4.64 1.37 9.36
C THR A 112 3.33 0.67 9.72
N MET A 113 2.19 1.19 9.24
CA MET A 113 0.89 0.55 9.45
C MET A 113 0.84 -0.83 8.79
N THR A 114 1.33 -0.94 7.56
CA THR A 114 1.36 -2.22 6.83
C THR A 114 2.19 -3.27 7.57
N ALA A 115 3.37 -2.88 8.06
CA ALA A 115 4.24 -3.77 8.83
C ALA A 115 3.53 -4.29 10.10
N ALA A 116 2.75 -3.45 10.79
CA ALA A 116 1.97 -3.91 11.93
C ALA A 116 0.95 -5.00 11.55
N PHE A 117 0.24 -4.83 10.43
CA PHE A 117 -0.70 -5.85 9.94
C PHE A 117 0.01 -7.15 9.54
N VAL A 118 1.15 -7.04 8.86
CA VAL A 118 1.98 -8.18 8.46
C VAL A 118 2.52 -8.92 9.68
N ASP A 119 3.03 -8.20 10.68
CA ASP A 119 3.50 -8.76 11.94
C ASP A 119 2.37 -9.50 12.68
N ALA A 120 1.18 -8.90 12.76
CA ALA A 120 0.02 -9.49 13.41
C ALA A 120 -0.43 -10.80 12.75
N VAL A 121 -0.41 -10.85 11.40
CA VAL A 121 -0.69 -12.09 10.65
C VAL A 121 0.44 -13.10 10.83
N ASN A 122 1.71 -12.67 10.80
CA ASN A 122 2.85 -13.56 10.94
C ASN A 122 2.93 -14.23 12.32
N ALA A 123 2.48 -13.54 13.37
CA ALA A 123 2.51 -14.03 14.74
C ALA A 123 1.73 -15.34 14.93
N ILE A 124 0.62 -15.54 14.20
CA ILE A 124 -0.19 -16.77 14.34
C ILE A 124 0.50 -18.00 13.74
N TYR A 125 1.51 -17.82 12.89
CA TYR A 125 2.25 -18.92 12.27
C TYR A 125 3.54 -19.27 13.02
N GLY A 126 3.83 -18.58 14.13
CA GLY A 126 5.00 -18.86 14.97
C GLY A 126 4.81 -20.12 15.82
N ASP A 127 5.93 -20.73 16.22
CA ASP A 127 5.93 -21.97 17.00
C ASP A 127 5.27 -21.81 18.39
N ASP A 128 5.25 -20.59 18.93
CA ASP A 128 4.67 -20.26 20.22
C ASP A 128 3.15 -19.97 20.18
N TYR A 129 2.49 -20.08 19.02
CA TYR A 129 1.06 -19.82 18.88
C TYR A 129 0.22 -21.09 19.17
N ASP A 130 -0.61 -21.04 20.22
CA ASP A 130 -1.42 -22.18 20.71
C ASP A 130 -2.85 -22.23 20.12
N GLY A 131 -3.18 -21.34 19.18
CA GLY A 131 -4.51 -21.30 18.55
C GLY A 131 -4.64 -22.19 17.32
N PRO A 132 -5.87 -22.57 16.92
CA PRO A 132 -6.10 -23.31 15.68
C PRO A 132 -5.76 -22.43 14.47
N VAL A 133 -4.91 -22.93 13.58
CA VAL A 133 -4.52 -22.23 12.34
C VAL A 133 -4.62 -23.16 11.15
N THR A 134 -5.42 -22.78 10.17
CA THR A 134 -5.38 -23.33 8.82
C THR A 134 -4.39 -22.51 8.00
N ARG A 135 -3.39 -23.16 7.41
CA ARG A 135 -2.45 -22.49 6.51
C ARG A 135 -3.11 -22.21 5.15
N PRO A 136 -2.80 -21.07 4.52
CA PRO A 136 -3.23 -20.82 3.15
C PRO A 136 -2.67 -21.85 2.18
N ARG A 137 -3.36 -22.04 1.05
CA ARG A 137 -3.01 -23.09 0.08
C ARG A 137 -2.05 -22.58 -0.99
N ARG A 138 -2.07 -21.28 -1.27
CA ARG A 138 -1.27 -20.67 -2.34
C ARG A 138 0.08 -20.13 -1.88
N TYR A 139 0.15 -19.67 -0.63
CA TYR A 139 1.30 -18.99 -0.07
C TYR A 139 1.74 -19.65 1.23
N GLU A 140 2.97 -19.40 1.68
CA GLU A 140 3.47 -19.92 2.96
C GLU A 140 2.67 -19.36 4.15
N ARG A 141 2.23 -18.10 4.02
CA ARG A 141 1.49 -17.31 5.01
C ARG A 141 0.48 -16.42 4.30
N THR A 142 -0.60 -16.06 4.99
CA THR A 142 -1.61 -15.15 4.43
C THR A 142 -0.96 -13.81 4.11
N ARG A 143 -1.22 -13.29 2.91
CA ARG A 143 -0.67 -11.99 2.47
C ARG A 143 -1.60 -10.85 2.81
N ILE A 144 -1.05 -9.79 3.37
CA ILE A 144 -1.75 -8.50 3.48
C ILE A 144 -1.59 -7.75 2.16
N VAL A 145 -2.70 -7.31 1.58
CA VAL A 145 -2.70 -6.48 0.37
C VAL A 145 -3.41 -5.14 0.56
N ASP A 146 -3.01 -4.17 -0.25
CA ASP A 146 -3.67 -2.88 -0.36
C ASP A 146 -4.95 -2.92 -1.22
N THR A 147 -5.49 -1.75 -1.57
CA THR A 147 -6.64 -1.62 -2.47
C THR A 147 -6.46 -0.47 -3.45
N ARG A 148 -7.55 -0.08 -4.14
CA ARG A 148 -7.63 1.15 -4.94
C ARG A 148 -8.19 2.36 -4.16
N LYS A 149 -8.50 2.20 -2.87
CA LYS A 149 -8.94 3.26 -1.95
C LYS A 149 -7.73 4.12 -1.53
N THR A 150 -7.14 4.78 -2.51
CA THR A 150 -5.87 5.51 -2.41
C THR A 150 -6.11 7.00 -2.60
N THR A 151 -5.21 7.84 -2.11
CA THR A 151 -5.26 9.28 -2.39
C THR A 151 -5.14 9.50 -3.92
N PRO A 152 -6.03 10.30 -4.53
CA PRO A 152 -5.93 10.61 -5.96
C PRO A 152 -4.56 11.18 -6.33
N GLY A 153 -3.99 10.73 -7.46
CA GLY A 153 -2.65 11.14 -7.91
C GLY A 153 -1.48 10.41 -7.21
N LEU A 154 -1.66 9.92 -5.98
CA LEU A 154 -0.56 9.36 -5.17
C LEU A 154 -0.51 7.83 -5.12
N ARG A 155 -1.41 7.13 -5.83
CA ARG A 155 -1.48 5.65 -5.81
C ARG A 155 -0.11 4.95 -5.97
N PRO A 156 0.78 5.33 -6.91
CA PRO A 156 2.08 4.67 -7.02
C PRO A 156 2.94 4.76 -5.75
N PHE A 157 2.88 5.89 -5.04
CA PHE A 157 3.63 6.14 -3.80
C PHE A 157 3.05 5.31 -2.65
N GLU A 158 1.72 5.31 -2.52
CA GLU A 158 1.04 4.57 -1.45
C GLU A 158 1.20 3.05 -1.62
N LYS A 159 1.06 2.54 -2.85
CA LYS A 159 1.30 1.12 -3.16
C LYS A 159 2.76 0.71 -2.95
N TYR A 160 3.70 1.61 -3.28
CA TYR A 160 5.11 1.36 -2.98
C TYR A 160 5.36 1.27 -1.47
N ALA A 161 4.77 2.18 -0.68
CA ALA A 161 4.88 2.16 0.76
C ALA A 161 4.30 0.89 1.42
N VAL A 162 3.20 0.35 0.89
CA VAL A 162 2.67 -0.96 1.32
C VAL A 162 3.71 -2.06 1.14
N VAL A 163 4.41 -2.08 -0.01
CA VAL A 163 5.49 -3.04 -0.26
C VAL A 163 6.67 -2.84 0.70
N CYS A 164 7.06 -1.60 0.99
CA CYS A 164 8.09 -1.32 2.00
C CYS A 164 7.71 -1.88 3.38
N GLY A 165 6.43 -1.82 3.75
CA GLY A 165 5.93 -2.42 4.99
C GLY A 165 5.82 -3.95 4.98
N GLY A 166 6.24 -4.63 3.91
CA GLY A 166 6.14 -6.09 3.77
C GLY A 166 4.77 -6.58 3.27
N GLY A 167 3.87 -5.66 2.91
CA GLY A 167 2.60 -5.99 2.26
C GLY A 167 2.79 -6.26 0.76
N HIS A 168 1.67 -6.56 0.10
CA HIS A 168 1.64 -6.83 -1.34
C HIS A 168 0.62 -5.95 -2.06
N ASN A 169 0.83 -5.73 -3.35
CA ASN A 169 -0.07 -4.90 -4.14
C ASN A 169 -1.20 -5.74 -4.73
N HIS A 170 -2.44 -5.33 -4.47
CA HIS A 170 -3.57 -5.64 -5.33
C HIS A 170 -3.41 -4.89 -6.67
N ARG A 171 -4.24 -5.19 -7.68
CA ARG A 171 -4.37 -4.44 -8.95
C ARG A 171 -4.22 -2.90 -8.78
N TYR A 172 -3.44 -2.27 -9.64
CA TYR A 172 -3.19 -0.82 -9.63
C TYR A 172 -4.40 -0.01 -10.16
N GLY A 173 -5.11 -0.53 -11.15
CA GLY A 173 -6.20 0.16 -11.83
C GLY A 173 -7.31 -0.78 -12.30
N LEU A 174 -8.25 -0.24 -13.06
CA LEU A 174 -9.32 -1.02 -13.70
C LEU A 174 -8.80 -1.83 -14.89
N SER A 175 -7.62 -1.48 -15.42
CA SER A 175 -7.04 -2.09 -16.61
C SER A 175 -6.19 -3.34 -16.34
N ASP A 176 -5.83 -3.62 -15.08
CA ASP A 176 -4.85 -4.68 -14.78
C ASP A 176 -5.48 -6.05 -14.56
N ALA A 177 -6.71 -6.08 -14.06
CA ALA A 177 -7.44 -7.32 -13.77
C ALA A 177 -8.94 -7.07 -13.78
N VAL A 178 -9.69 -8.07 -14.22
CA VAL A 178 -11.14 -8.07 -14.07
C VAL A 178 -11.48 -8.35 -12.62
N MET A 179 -12.40 -7.57 -12.07
CA MET A 179 -12.98 -7.81 -10.75
C MET A 179 -14.48 -7.61 -10.85
N MET A 180 -15.23 -8.70 -10.80
CA MET A 180 -16.68 -8.70 -10.82
C MET A 180 -17.19 -8.53 -9.39
N LYS A 181 -17.88 -7.41 -9.14
CA LYS A 181 -18.55 -7.10 -7.86
C LYS A 181 -20.05 -7.35 -7.93
N ASP A 182 -20.71 -7.33 -6.79
CA ASP A 182 -22.17 -7.33 -6.61
C ASP A 182 -22.97 -6.62 -7.73
N ASN A 183 -22.59 -5.38 -8.06
CA ASN A 183 -23.26 -4.54 -9.06
C ASN A 183 -23.13 -5.08 -10.49
N HIS A 184 -21.97 -5.67 -10.82
CA HIS A 184 -21.75 -6.29 -12.12
C HIS A 184 -22.59 -7.57 -12.23
N LEU A 185 -22.62 -8.37 -11.16
CA LEU A 185 -23.40 -9.60 -11.11
C LEU A 185 -24.90 -9.31 -11.21
N ALA A 186 -25.39 -8.29 -10.50
CA ALA A 186 -26.79 -7.85 -10.58
C ALA A 186 -27.16 -7.39 -12.00
N ALA A 187 -26.29 -6.59 -12.65
CA ALA A 187 -26.52 -6.14 -14.02
C ALA A 187 -26.55 -7.29 -15.04
N LEU A 188 -25.75 -8.33 -14.84
CA LEU A 188 -25.73 -9.52 -15.70
C LEU A 188 -26.93 -10.44 -15.44
N ALA A 189 -27.31 -10.63 -14.18
CA ALA A 189 -28.49 -11.39 -13.80
C ALA A 189 -29.77 -10.79 -14.38
N ALA A 190 -29.89 -9.45 -14.43
CA ALA A 190 -31.00 -8.77 -15.09
C ALA A 190 -31.13 -9.07 -16.60
N ARG A 191 -30.06 -9.58 -17.23
CA ARG A 191 -30.05 -10.03 -18.63
C ARG A 191 -30.28 -11.53 -18.78
N GLY A 192 -30.56 -12.25 -17.70
CA GLY A 192 -30.78 -13.70 -17.68
C GLY A 192 -29.50 -14.53 -17.84
N ILE A 193 -28.32 -13.94 -17.63
CA ILE A 193 -27.04 -14.63 -17.71
C ILE A 193 -26.71 -15.19 -16.32
N ASP A 194 -26.52 -16.50 -16.20
CA ASP A 194 -26.08 -17.11 -14.95
C ASP A 194 -24.61 -16.75 -14.61
N LEU A 195 -24.25 -16.81 -13.33
CA LEU A 195 -22.95 -16.37 -12.83
C LEU A 195 -21.76 -17.10 -13.49
N ALA A 196 -21.86 -18.41 -13.68
CA ALA A 196 -20.79 -19.20 -14.29
C ALA A 196 -20.62 -18.85 -15.78
N GLY A 197 -21.73 -18.68 -16.50
CA GLY A 197 -21.77 -18.24 -17.89
C GLY A 197 -21.21 -16.83 -18.08
N ALA A 198 -21.50 -15.91 -17.16
CA ALA A 198 -20.93 -14.57 -17.18
C ALA A 198 -19.41 -14.57 -17.06
N ILE A 199 -18.85 -15.36 -16.13
CA ILE A 199 -17.40 -15.45 -15.93
C ILE A 199 -16.72 -16.08 -17.16
N ARG A 200 -17.31 -17.16 -17.73
CA ARG A 200 -16.79 -17.77 -18.97
C ARG A 200 -16.81 -16.78 -20.13
N HIS A 201 -17.89 -16.01 -20.27
CA HIS A 201 -17.99 -14.99 -21.30
C HIS A 201 -16.91 -13.92 -21.15
N VAL A 202 -16.67 -13.42 -19.93
CA VAL A 202 -15.56 -12.49 -19.66
C VAL A 202 -14.22 -13.10 -20.06
N ARG A 203 -13.97 -14.37 -19.72
CA ARG A 203 -12.73 -15.09 -20.07
C ARG A 203 -12.49 -15.15 -21.58
N GLU A 204 -13.54 -15.26 -22.39
CA GLU A 204 -13.43 -15.24 -23.86
C GLU A 204 -13.13 -13.85 -24.43
N GLN A 205 -13.43 -12.77 -23.69
CA GLN A 205 -13.24 -11.38 -24.15
C GLN A 205 -11.89 -10.78 -23.73
N VAL A 206 -11.27 -11.28 -22.66
CA VAL A 206 -10.00 -10.76 -22.15
C VAL A 206 -8.82 -11.59 -22.66
N GLY A 207 -7.63 -10.98 -22.65
CA GLY A 207 -6.41 -11.70 -23.01
C GLY A 207 -6.13 -12.84 -22.04
N HIS A 208 -5.45 -13.90 -22.51
CA HIS A 208 -5.11 -15.08 -21.70
C HIS A 208 -4.25 -14.78 -20.45
N THR A 209 -3.65 -13.60 -20.35
CA THR A 209 -2.88 -13.13 -19.20
C THR A 209 -3.69 -12.33 -18.18
N THR A 210 -4.96 -12.00 -18.48
CA THR A 210 -5.81 -11.19 -17.59
C THR A 210 -6.41 -12.05 -16.49
N HIS A 211 -6.11 -11.68 -15.25
CA HIS A 211 -6.67 -12.30 -14.04
C HIS A 211 -8.14 -11.92 -13.86
N ILE A 212 -8.98 -12.88 -13.47
CA ILE A 212 -10.39 -12.68 -13.17
C ILE A 212 -10.65 -12.98 -11.70
N GLU A 213 -11.08 -11.95 -11.00
CA GLU A 213 -11.50 -12.02 -9.61
C GLU A 213 -13.01 -11.80 -9.49
N VAL A 214 -13.66 -12.54 -8.60
CA VAL A 214 -15.09 -12.42 -8.35
C VAL A 214 -15.36 -12.26 -6.86
N GLU A 215 -16.09 -11.22 -6.50
CA GLU A 215 -16.57 -10.96 -5.16
C GLU A 215 -17.88 -11.72 -4.92
N VAL A 216 -17.98 -12.37 -3.77
CA VAL A 216 -19.18 -13.07 -3.30
C VAL A 216 -19.53 -12.59 -1.89
N ASP A 217 -20.83 -12.52 -1.61
CA ASP A 217 -21.40 -12.14 -0.32
C ASP A 217 -22.10 -13.33 0.37
N ARG A 218 -22.25 -14.48 -0.32
CA ARG A 218 -22.87 -15.70 0.20
C ARG A 218 -22.16 -16.98 -0.27
N LEU A 219 -22.14 -17.99 0.60
CA LEU A 219 -21.49 -19.29 0.34
C LEU A 219 -22.07 -20.03 -0.88
N ASP A 220 -23.35 -19.86 -1.17
CA ASP A 220 -24.05 -20.55 -2.26
C ASP A 220 -23.62 -20.08 -3.66
N GLN A 221 -22.94 -18.93 -3.75
CA GLN A 221 -22.39 -18.41 -5.01
C GLN A 221 -21.09 -19.12 -5.42
N ILE A 222 -20.31 -19.61 -4.45
CA ILE A 222 -18.96 -20.16 -4.67
C ILE A 222 -18.93 -21.27 -5.75
N PRO A 223 -19.83 -22.28 -5.74
CA PRO A 223 -19.80 -23.33 -6.75
C PRO A 223 -19.95 -22.80 -8.20
N ALA A 224 -20.81 -21.81 -8.40
CA ALA A 224 -21.00 -21.20 -9.73
C ALA A 224 -19.78 -20.38 -10.16
N VAL A 225 -19.14 -19.65 -9.22
CA VAL A 225 -17.92 -18.89 -9.49
C VAL A 225 -16.77 -19.82 -9.89
N LEU A 226 -16.61 -20.94 -9.18
CA LEU A 226 -15.62 -21.98 -9.52
C LEU A 226 -15.90 -22.61 -10.89
N ALA A 227 -17.16 -22.96 -11.17
CA ALA A 227 -17.56 -23.50 -12.48
C ALA A 227 -17.39 -22.49 -13.64
N GLY A 228 -17.38 -21.19 -13.31
CA GLY A 228 -17.04 -20.12 -14.24
C GLY A 228 -15.54 -20.00 -14.54
N GLY A 229 -14.69 -20.53 -13.66
CA GLY A 229 -13.22 -20.49 -13.80
C GLY A 229 -12.61 -19.16 -13.34
N ALA A 230 -13.12 -18.58 -12.24
CA ALA A 230 -12.48 -17.43 -11.60
C ALA A 230 -11.11 -17.82 -11.02
N ASP A 231 -10.14 -16.91 -11.10
CA ASP A 231 -8.77 -17.12 -10.61
C ASP A 231 -8.66 -16.78 -9.10
N THR A 232 -9.40 -15.76 -8.64
CA THR A 232 -9.57 -15.38 -7.23
C THR A 232 -11.04 -15.28 -6.88
N ILE A 233 -11.40 -15.73 -5.69
CA ILE A 233 -12.72 -15.52 -5.08
C ILE A 233 -12.54 -14.67 -3.83
N MET A 234 -13.15 -13.49 -3.82
CA MET A 234 -13.16 -12.58 -2.68
C MET A 234 -14.41 -12.82 -1.83
N LEU A 235 -14.22 -13.17 -0.56
CA LEU A 235 -15.25 -13.32 0.46
C LEU A 235 -15.47 -11.95 1.13
N ASP A 236 -16.51 -11.21 0.71
CA ASP A 236 -16.75 -9.86 1.21
C ASP A 236 -17.60 -9.86 2.50
N ASN A 237 -17.03 -9.34 3.59
CA ASN A 237 -17.70 -9.19 4.89
C ASN A 237 -18.25 -10.51 5.51
N PHE A 238 -17.65 -11.66 5.16
CA PHE A 238 -18.01 -12.95 5.77
C PHE A 238 -17.68 -12.99 7.27
N SER A 239 -18.49 -13.75 8.01
CA SER A 239 -18.16 -14.18 9.38
C SER A 239 -16.94 -15.10 9.37
N LEU A 240 -16.27 -15.32 10.51
CA LEU A 240 -15.13 -16.25 10.57
C LEU A 240 -15.54 -17.68 10.20
N ASP A 241 -16.73 -18.11 10.61
CA ASP A 241 -17.25 -19.45 10.33
C ASP A 241 -17.56 -19.62 8.84
N ASP A 242 -18.22 -18.63 8.24
CA ASP A 242 -18.48 -18.66 6.80
C ASP A 242 -17.17 -18.54 6.00
N THR A 243 -16.17 -17.80 6.49
CA THR A 243 -14.87 -17.70 5.83
C THR A 243 -14.19 -19.07 5.79
N ARG A 244 -14.19 -19.83 6.90
CA ARG A 244 -13.64 -21.22 6.93
C ARG A 244 -14.38 -22.12 5.95
N ARG A 245 -15.71 -22.09 5.96
CA ARG A 245 -16.54 -22.86 5.02
C ARG A 245 -16.27 -22.48 3.58
N GLY A 246 -16.04 -21.19 3.29
CA GLY A 246 -15.66 -20.69 1.98
C GLY A 246 -14.31 -21.25 1.52
N VAL A 247 -13.29 -21.20 2.39
CA VAL A 247 -11.97 -21.79 2.12
C VAL A 247 -12.07 -23.29 1.83
N GLU A 248 -12.86 -24.03 2.62
CA GLU A 248 -13.12 -25.46 2.42
C GLU A 248 -13.82 -25.74 1.09
N LEU A 249 -14.86 -24.98 0.73
CA LEU A 249 -15.58 -25.14 -0.53
C LEU A 249 -14.72 -24.85 -1.77
N ILE A 250 -13.83 -23.87 -1.66
CA ILE A 250 -12.91 -23.48 -2.74
C ILE A 250 -11.82 -24.54 -2.92
N ASP A 251 -11.34 -25.15 -1.83
CA ASP A 251 -10.42 -26.29 -1.83
C ASP A 251 -9.17 -26.09 -2.72
N GLY A 252 -8.65 -24.87 -2.76
CA GLY A 252 -7.45 -24.52 -3.55
C GLY A 252 -7.66 -24.42 -5.07
N LYS A 253 -8.91 -24.47 -5.55
CA LYS A 253 -9.24 -24.30 -6.98
C LYS A 253 -9.16 -22.85 -7.45
N ALA A 254 -9.18 -21.90 -6.53
CA ALA A 254 -8.97 -20.47 -6.74
C ALA A 254 -8.22 -19.88 -5.54
N ILE A 255 -7.59 -18.72 -5.71
CA ILE A 255 -7.05 -17.94 -4.59
C ILE A 255 -8.23 -17.44 -3.75
N VAL A 256 -8.14 -17.57 -2.43
CA VAL A 256 -9.16 -17.05 -1.52
C VAL A 256 -8.70 -15.72 -0.94
N GLU A 257 -9.46 -14.67 -1.21
CA GLU A 257 -9.27 -13.35 -0.61
C GLU A 257 -10.37 -13.06 0.41
N ALA A 258 -10.03 -12.51 1.57
CA ALA A 258 -11.00 -11.93 2.49
C ALA A 258 -10.95 -10.39 2.42
N SER A 259 -12.11 -9.76 2.38
CA SER A 259 -12.24 -8.30 2.40
C SER A 259 -13.31 -7.81 3.38
N GLY A 260 -13.44 -6.49 3.48
CA GLY A 260 -14.37 -5.81 4.39
C GLY A 260 -13.66 -4.98 5.46
N ASN A 261 -14.31 -4.81 6.62
CA ASN A 261 -13.77 -4.03 7.74
C ASN A 261 -12.62 -4.78 8.45
N MET A 262 -11.42 -4.72 7.88
CA MET A 262 -10.21 -5.33 8.44
C MET A 262 -9.51 -4.38 9.41
N SER A 263 -9.41 -4.80 10.68
CA SER A 263 -8.66 -4.11 11.73
C SER A 263 -7.47 -4.95 12.19
N LEU A 264 -6.51 -4.33 12.89
CA LEU A 264 -5.31 -5.02 13.38
C LEU A 264 -5.66 -6.18 14.32
N GLU A 265 -6.77 -6.06 15.07
CA GLU A 265 -7.29 -7.07 15.99
C GLU A 265 -8.00 -8.22 15.25
N ARG A 266 -8.63 -7.92 14.10
CA ARG A 266 -9.43 -8.90 13.33
C ARG A 266 -8.57 -9.75 12.39
N VAL A 267 -7.54 -9.17 11.77
CA VAL A 267 -6.77 -9.86 10.72
C VAL A 267 -6.09 -11.17 11.15
N PRO A 268 -5.62 -11.36 12.39
CA PRO A 268 -5.03 -12.64 12.81
C PRO A 268 -6.08 -13.78 12.77
N ALA A 269 -7.29 -13.52 13.27
CA ALA A 269 -8.37 -14.50 13.27
C ALA A 269 -8.87 -14.83 11.86
N VAL A 270 -8.90 -13.83 10.95
CA VAL A 270 -9.23 -14.06 9.54
C VAL A 270 -8.13 -14.87 8.86
N ALA A 271 -6.85 -14.56 9.06
CA ALA A 271 -5.74 -15.32 8.50
C ALA A 271 -5.73 -16.78 8.99
N ALA A 272 -6.11 -17.03 10.24
CA ALA A 272 -6.23 -18.37 10.81
C ALA A 272 -7.28 -19.27 10.11
N THR A 273 -8.19 -18.68 9.33
CA THR A 273 -9.18 -19.45 8.54
C THR A 273 -8.58 -20.11 7.29
N GLY A 274 -7.36 -19.74 6.90
CA GLY A 274 -6.67 -20.30 5.73
C GLY A 274 -6.88 -19.53 4.42
N VAL A 275 -7.38 -18.28 4.48
CA VAL A 275 -7.42 -17.41 3.30
C VAL A 275 -6.01 -17.08 2.82
N ASP A 276 -5.81 -17.02 1.51
CA ASP A 276 -4.51 -16.73 0.91
C ASP A 276 -4.14 -15.26 1.04
N VAL A 277 -5.15 -14.37 0.96
CA VAL A 277 -4.99 -12.92 0.91
C VAL A 277 -6.01 -12.24 1.81
N ILE A 278 -5.62 -11.14 2.46
CA ILE A 278 -6.52 -10.21 3.14
C ILE A 278 -6.28 -8.81 2.57
N SER A 279 -7.30 -8.21 1.96
CA SER A 279 -7.23 -6.82 1.50
C SER A 279 -7.66 -5.83 2.58
N VAL A 280 -6.83 -4.82 2.82
CA VAL A 280 -7.02 -3.84 3.88
C VAL A 280 -7.04 -2.44 3.29
N GLY A 281 -8.24 -1.88 3.11
CA GLY A 281 -8.40 -0.52 2.58
C GLY A 281 -7.75 0.56 3.45
N ALA A 282 -7.78 0.37 4.77
CA ALA A 282 -7.31 1.35 5.74
C ALA A 282 -5.82 1.69 5.60
N LEU A 283 -5.01 0.78 5.03
CA LEU A 283 -3.59 1.00 4.77
C LEU A 283 -3.31 2.27 3.94
N THR A 284 -4.26 2.67 3.09
CA THR A 284 -4.10 3.83 2.22
C THR A 284 -5.11 4.94 2.50
N HIS A 285 -6.38 4.66 2.82
CA HIS A 285 -7.35 5.76 3.03
C HIS A 285 -7.40 6.31 4.46
N SER A 286 -6.82 5.64 5.45
CA SER A 286 -6.96 6.00 6.87
C SER A 286 -5.65 5.96 7.65
N VAL A 287 -4.51 6.18 6.99
CA VAL A 287 -3.22 6.22 7.69
C VAL A 287 -2.89 7.62 8.22
N ARG A 288 -2.28 7.65 9.41
CA ARG A 288 -1.61 8.82 9.97
C ARG A 288 -0.19 8.90 9.41
N SER A 289 0.24 10.07 8.96
CA SER A 289 1.64 10.31 8.62
C SER A 289 2.52 10.14 9.86
N ILE A 290 3.68 9.49 9.68
CA ILE A 290 4.65 9.33 10.77
C ILE A 290 5.38 10.65 11.01
N ASP A 291 5.75 10.94 12.25
CA ASP A 291 6.46 12.17 12.60
C ASP A 291 7.97 12.04 12.34
N LEU A 292 8.46 12.83 11.39
CA LEU A 292 9.86 12.99 11.02
C LEU A 292 10.22 14.47 11.03
N GLY A 293 11.37 14.83 11.57
CA GLY A 293 11.88 16.21 11.55
C GLY A 293 13.07 16.38 10.62
N LEU A 294 13.28 17.60 10.14
CA LEU A 294 14.55 18.02 9.56
C LEU A 294 15.28 18.89 10.60
N ASP A 295 16.29 18.33 11.27
CA ASP A 295 17.03 18.98 12.35
C ASP A 295 18.31 19.63 11.84
N TRP A 296 18.48 20.91 12.10
CA TRP A 296 19.66 21.68 11.70
C TRP A 296 20.84 21.42 12.64
N ASN A 297 22.04 21.29 12.07
CA ASN A 297 23.30 21.12 12.79
C ASN A 297 23.94 22.44 13.21
#